data_AF-A0A2V9YDR4-F1
#
_entry.id   AF-A0A2V9YDR4-F1
#
_cell.length_a   1.000
_cell.length_b   1.000
_cell.length_c   1.000
_cell.angle_alpha   90.00
_cell.angle_beta   90.00
_cell.angle_gamma   90.00
#
_symmetry.space_group_name_H-M   'P 1'
#
loop_
_entity.id
_entity.type
_entity.pdbx_description
1 polymer ?
#
loop_
_entity_poly.entity_id
_entity_poly.type
_entity_poly.pdbx_seq_one_letter_code
_entity_poly.pdbx_strand_id
1 'polypeptide(L)'
;MVPLLLQSKTPKRRISCWEGESGFIAIGGRPKPAKPFLRLLANSISFSFETFSIDVHCNRLLCLLVEDRGVGNPLLTLLDLPDQERVDRGLEHTPREIWQQPDTWGTTFRICSARKAELDEALRRAGIGRGSASPTIYLVGAGTSDYTGRALAPLVRRRWGCDAWPVPSTTLLTDFDEFHSAGKEYLWISFSRSGDSPEGVAVLKRALEHNGSIQHLVITCNQKGKMAELCARHPDRALALVLDDAVNDRGLAMTSSFSNMLVAGQCAAHLDDLEEFGAVVSGLSACGRQFLAVAAETSAEVTSLGCARACFVGSGVLRGVADECALKVVELSAGKITTLAETPLGLRHGPMSSVDGQTLFVAFLSSDPRRRGYELDLLREIDRKRLGRVRLVVTAGGGADVAELADYVLPLNCPMDLPDCYRPVLDVMLGQLLGLFASLRCGLKPDQPSPTGAITRVVQPIKLYS
;
A
#
# COMPACT_ATOMS: atom_id res chain seq x y z
N MET A 1 -26.45 51.34 10.99
CA MET A 1 -27.50 51.30 12.02
C MET A 1 -27.41 49.96 12.74
N VAL A 2 -27.04 50.01 14.02
CA VAL A 2 -26.98 48.97 15.07
C VAL A 2 -28.33 49.05 15.82
N PRO A 3 -28.91 48.03 16.53
CA PRO A 3 -28.25 47.16 17.54
C PRO A 3 -28.71 45.67 17.55
N LEU A 4 -27.97 44.65 18.02
CA LEU A 4 -27.16 44.41 19.24
C LEU A 4 -28.00 44.27 20.52
N LEU A 5 -28.29 43.02 20.92
CA LEU A 5 -28.73 42.67 22.28
C LEU A 5 -28.18 41.29 22.70
N LEU A 6 -27.24 41.34 23.64
CA LEU A 6 -26.82 40.25 24.52
C LEU A 6 -27.96 39.88 25.48
N GLN A 7 -28.10 38.59 25.81
CA GLN A 7 -28.38 38.19 27.20
C GLN A 7 -28.03 36.73 27.48
N SER A 8 -27.13 36.58 28.44
CA SER A 8 -26.80 35.38 29.22
C SER A 8 -27.99 34.91 30.08
N LYS A 9 -28.11 33.60 30.33
CA LYS A 9 -28.55 33.04 31.63
C LYS A 9 -28.37 31.51 31.68
N THR A 10 -27.52 31.06 32.59
CA THR A 10 -27.52 29.71 33.17
C THR A 10 -28.78 29.48 34.01
N PRO A 11 -29.15 28.20 34.26
CA PRO A 11 -29.57 27.88 35.62
C PRO A 11 -28.93 26.62 36.21
N LYS A 12 -28.45 26.88 37.43
CA LYS A 12 -28.19 26.05 38.61
C LYS A 12 -28.80 24.64 38.67
N ARG A 13 -27.92 23.75 39.16
CA ARG A 13 -28.16 22.50 39.90
C ARG A 13 -29.39 22.55 40.81
N ARG A 14 -30.21 21.49 40.77
CA ARG A 14 -31.03 21.04 41.89
C ARG A 14 -30.47 19.72 42.42
N ILE A 15 -30.14 19.75 43.71
CA ILE A 15 -29.91 18.60 44.57
C ILE A 15 -31.28 18.13 45.03
N SER A 16 -31.57 16.83 44.95
CA SER A 16 -32.66 16.20 45.68
C SER A 16 -32.15 14.90 46.27
N CYS A 17 -32.04 14.89 47.60
CA CYS A 17 -31.92 13.71 48.43
C CYS A 17 -33.14 12.82 48.27
N TRP A 18 -32.92 11.51 48.13
CA TRP A 18 -33.88 10.48 48.50
C TRP A 18 -33.11 9.43 49.30
N GLU A 19 -33.53 9.25 50.55
CA GLU A 19 -33.13 8.16 51.44
C GLU A 19 -34.00 6.93 51.17
N GLY A 20 -33.41 5.75 51.42
CA GLY A 20 -34.13 4.52 51.77
C GLY A 20 -34.56 3.65 50.59
N GLU A 21 -33.81 2.58 50.33
CA GLU A 21 -34.17 1.25 50.82
C GLU A 21 -33.13 0.20 50.42
N SER A 22 -32.80 -0.63 51.40
CA SER A 22 -31.89 -1.76 51.39
C SER A 22 -32.35 -2.88 50.45
N GLY A 23 -31.51 -3.28 49.51
CA GLY A 23 -31.68 -4.49 48.70
C GLY A 23 -30.32 -5.11 48.39
N PHE A 24 -29.98 -6.19 49.09
CA PHE A 24 -28.83 -7.04 48.81
C PHE A 24 -28.97 -7.66 47.41
N ILE A 25 -28.05 -7.34 46.50
CA ILE A 25 -27.79 -8.14 45.29
C ILE A 25 -26.28 -8.34 45.16
N ALA A 26 -25.89 -9.61 45.17
CA ALA A 26 -24.52 -10.08 45.06
C ALA A 26 -23.90 -9.71 43.71
N ILE A 27 -22.81 -8.93 43.74
CA ILE A 27 -21.96 -8.68 42.56
C ILE A 27 -20.80 -9.67 42.61
N GLY A 28 -20.92 -10.76 41.84
CA GLY A 28 -19.81 -11.63 41.48
C GLY A 28 -18.92 -10.96 40.43
N GLY A 29 -18.03 -10.07 40.86
CA GLY A 29 -16.99 -9.49 40.01
C GLY A 29 -15.72 -10.33 40.07
N ARG A 30 -15.39 -11.06 39.00
CA ARG A 30 -14.02 -11.57 38.79
C ARG A 30 -13.08 -10.39 38.52
N PRO A 31 -11.89 -10.30 39.14
CA PRO A 31 -10.93 -9.25 38.82
C PRO A 31 -10.36 -9.47 37.42
N LYS A 32 -10.30 -8.39 36.61
CA LYS A 32 -9.52 -8.32 35.37
C LYS A 32 -8.02 -8.41 35.72
N PRO A 33 -7.18 -9.12 34.96
CA PRO A 33 -5.74 -9.11 35.22
C PRO A 33 -5.15 -7.74 34.87
N ALA A 34 -4.35 -7.21 35.80
CA ALA A 34 -3.50 -6.05 35.57
C ALA A 34 -2.39 -6.39 34.57
N LYS A 35 -2.06 -5.44 33.69
CA LYS A 35 -0.92 -5.48 32.76
C LYS A 35 0.38 -5.71 33.55
N PRO A 36 1.32 -6.57 33.11
CA PRO A 36 2.53 -6.80 33.88
C PRO A 36 3.52 -5.66 33.68
N PHE A 37 3.82 -4.96 34.77
CA PHE A 37 5.08 -4.26 34.97
C PHE A 37 6.14 -5.29 35.37
N LEU A 38 7.33 -5.20 34.80
CA LEU A 38 8.49 -6.07 35.06
C LEU A 38 8.72 -6.33 36.56
N ARG A 39 8.76 -7.60 36.96
CA ARG A 39 9.57 -8.09 38.08
C ARG A 39 10.15 -9.47 37.73
N LEU A 40 11.47 -9.52 37.56
CA LEU A 40 12.25 -10.76 37.60
C LEU A 40 12.07 -11.41 38.97
N LEU A 41 11.72 -12.70 38.99
CA LEU A 41 12.14 -13.65 40.02
C LEU A 41 12.17 -15.04 39.37
N ALA A 42 13.36 -15.62 39.34
CA ALA A 42 13.61 -16.99 38.93
C ALA A 42 12.88 -17.96 39.86
N ASN A 43 12.19 -18.96 39.30
CA ASN A 43 12.00 -20.25 39.95
C ASN A 43 11.71 -21.33 38.91
N SER A 44 12.54 -22.36 38.98
CA SER A 44 12.61 -23.54 38.14
C SER A 44 11.48 -24.51 38.47
N ILE A 45 10.72 -24.95 37.47
CA ILE A 45 9.89 -26.17 37.56
C ILE A 45 10.03 -26.94 36.24
N SER A 46 10.59 -28.14 36.34
CA SER A 46 10.78 -29.08 35.24
C SER A 46 9.50 -29.88 35.00
N PHE A 47 9.06 -30.00 33.75
CA PHE A 47 8.13 -31.03 33.31
C PHE A 47 8.66 -31.66 32.01
N SER A 48 8.89 -32.97 32.05
CA SER A 48 9.31 -33.79 30.92
C SER A 48 8.11 -34.13 30.04
N PHE A 49 8.23 -33.97 28.72
CA PHE A 49 7.49 -34.76 27.76
C PHE A 49 8.34 -35.06 26.52
N GLU A 50 8.12 -36.26 26.01
CA GLU A 50 8.89 -36.98 25.01
C GLU A 50 8.97 -36.31 23.64
N THR A 51 10.05 -36.68 22.96
CA THR A 51 10.58 -36.24 21.67
C THR A 51 9.61 -36.40 20.49
N PHE A 52 9.35 -35.29 19.78
CA PHE A 52 9.06 -35.27 18.35
C PHE A 52 10.15 -34.44 17.66
N SER A 53 10.95 -35.09 16.82
CA SER A 53 12.04 -34.44 16.08
C SER A 53 11.45 -33.70 14.88
N ILE A 54 11.43 -32.37 14.93
CA ILE A 54 11.14 -31.48 13.81
C ILE A 54 12.41 -30.67 13.58
N ASP A 55 12.91 -30.63 12.35
CA ASP A 55 14.12 -29.94 11.92
C ASP A 55 14.23 -28.50 12.47
N VAL A 56 15.13 -28.29 13.44
CA VAL A 56 15.30 -27.06 14.24
C VAL A 56 16.20 -26.02 13.56
N HIS A 57 16.69 -26.26 12.33
CA HIS A 57 17.70 -25.36 11.74
C HIS A 57 17.16 -24.01 11.23
N CYS A 58 15.85 -23.87 10.96
CA CYS A 58 15.29 -22.60 10.47
C CYS A 58 14.76 -21.67 11.58
N ASN A 59 14.45 -22.21 12.77
CA ASN A 59 13.83 -21.46 13.85
C ASN A 59 14.83 -20.67 14.73
N ARG A 60 16.12 -21.01 14.65
CA ARG A 60 17.15 -20.44 15.53
C ARG A 60 17.47 -18.98 15.21
N LEU A 61 17.29 -18.54 13.97
CA LEU A 61 17.62 -17.16 13.56
C LEU A 61 16.52 -16.15 13.89
N LEU A 62 15.24 -16.53 13.88
CA LEU A 62 14.16 -15.62 14.33
C LEU A 62 14.30 -15.31 15.83
N CYS A 63 14.76 -16.27 16.64
CA CYS A 63 15.13 -16.02 18.04
C CYS A 63 16.41 -15.17 18.16
N LEU A 64 17.43 -15.38 17.31
CA LEU A 64 18.65 -14.57 17.34
C LEU A 64 18.42 -13.11 16.93
N LEU A 65 17.43 -12.83 16.07
CA LEU A 65 17.00 -11.46 15.75
C LEU A 65 16.30 -10.76 16.93
N VAL A 66 15.84 -11.51 17.94
CA VAL A 66 15.05 -10.99 19.07
C VAL A 66 15.85 -10.97 20.38
N GLU A 67 16.92 -11.78 20.51
CA GLU A 67 17.65 -11.94 21.78
C GLU A 67 18.94 -11.12 21.94
N ASP A 68 19.45 -10.42 20.91
CA ASP A 68 20.64 -9.57 21.10
C ASP A 68 20.26 -8.10 21.33
N ARG A 69 20.57 -7.59 22.53
CA ARG A 69 20.32 -6.19 22.92
C ARG A 69 21.31 -5.27 22.23
N GLY A 70 20.96 -4.91 21.00
CA GLY A 70 21.49 -3.82 20.20
C GLY A 70 20.58 -3.67 18.99
N VAL A 71 19.48 -2.90 19.14
CA VAL A 71 18.34 -2.86 18.20
C VAL A 71 18.79 -2.41 16.80
N GLY A 72 19.19 -3.37 15.97
CA GLY A 72 19.43 -3.17 14.56
C GLY A 72 18.09 -3.18 13.81
N ASN A 73 17.96 -2.31 12.81
CA ASN A 73 16.82 -2.34 11.89
C ASN A 73 16.80 -3.70 11.18
N PRO A 74 15.73 -4.53 11.32
CA PRO A 74 15.72 -5.89 10.75
C PRO A 74 15.92 -5.93 9.24
N LEU A 75 15.46 -4.89 8.51
CA LEU A 75 15.70 -4.80 7.07
C LEU A 75 17.19 -4.55 6.77
N LEU A 76 17.85 -3.68 7.54
CA LEU A 76 19.30 -3.47 7.40
C LEU A 76 20.07 -4.75 7.74
N THR A 77 19.65 -5.50 8.76
CA THR A 77 20.26 -6.79 9.08
C THR A 77 20.20 -7.76 7.91
N LEU A 78 19.10 -7.79 7.14
CA LEU A 78 19.01 -8.61 5.91
C LEU A 78 19.95 -8.11 4.81
N LEU A 79 20.14 -6.79 4.70
CA LEU A 79 21.02 -6.17 3.72
C LEU A 79 22.49 -6.35 4.04
N ASP A 80 22.85 -6.42 5.33
CA ASP A 80 24.23 -6.56 5.80
C ASP A 80 24.71 -8.03 5.85
N LEU A 81 23.83 -8.99 5.51
CA LEU A 81 24.22 -10.40 5.37
C LEU A 81 25.29 -10.58 4.28
N PRO A 82 26.21 -11.55 4.45
CA PRO A 82 27.17 -11.90 3.40
C PRO A 82 26.47 -12.26 2.08
N ASP A 83 27.10 -11.92 0.94
CA ASP A 83 26.54 -12.14 -0.40
C ASP A 83 26.01 -13.56 -0.60
N GLN A 84 26.81 -14.57 -0.25
CA GLN A 84 26.41 -15.97 -0.39
C GLN A 84 25.16 -16.31 0.43
N GLU A 85 25.05 -15.77 1.63
CA GLU A 85 23.86 -16.00 2.46
C GLU A 85 22.61 -15.34 1.87
N ARG A 86 22.76 -14.14 1.27
CA ARG A 86 21.65 -13.48 0.57
C ARG A 86 21.18 -14.28 -0.64
N VAL A 87 22.11 -14.83 -1.44
CA VAL A 87 21.80 -15.72 -2.57
C VAL A 87 21.06 -16.97 -2.08
N ASP A 88 21.60 -17.65 -1.07
CA ASP A 88 21.05 -18.91 -0.57
C ASP A 88 19.63 -18.73 -0.03
N ARG A 89 19.35 -17.58 0.59
CA ARG A 89 18.05 -17.21 1.16
C ARG A 89 17.13 -16.47 0.19
N GLY A 90 17.58 -16.11 -1.01
CA GLY A 90 16.84 -15.33 -2.00
C GLY A 90 16.46 -13.93 -1.51
N LEU A 91 17.48 -13.20 -1.05
CA LEU A 91 17.41 -11.86 -0.44
C LEU A 91 18.27 -10.83 -1.22
N GLU A 92 18.69 -11.16 -2.42
CA GLU A 92 19.55 -10.31 -3.25
C GLU A 92 18.83 -9.05 -3.73
N HIS A 93 17.52 -9.15 -3.94
CA HIS A 93 16.75 -8.12 -4.64
C HIS A 93 15.70 -7.47 -3.76
N THR A 94 14.71 -8.23 -3.29
CA THR A 94 13.49 -7.72 -2.63
C THR A 94 13.80 -6.82 -1.42
N PRO A 95 14.71 -7.17 -0.49
CA PRO A 95 15.07 -6.27 0.61
C PRO A 95 15.69 -4.94 0.12
N ARG A 96 16.58 -5.01 -0.87
CA ARG A 96 17.26 -3.83 -1.43
C ARG A 96 16.29 -2.92 -2.17
N GLU A 97 15.38 -3.52 -2.94
CA GLU A 97 14.36 -2.81 -3.70
C GLU A 97 13.35 -2.13 -2.78
N ILE A 98 12.99 -2.73 -1.63
CA ILE A 98 12.20 -2.05 -0.60
C ILE A 98 12.98 -0.87 -0.01
N TRP A 99 14.23 -1.10 0.37
CA TRP A 99 15.08 -0.10 1.04
C TRP A 99 15.36 1.14 0.19
N GLN A 100 15.58 0.99 -1.11
CA GLN A 100 15.96 2.10 -1.99
C GLN A 100 14.82 3.07 -2.34
N GLN A 101 13.57 2.74 -2.00
CA GLN A 101 12.39 3.49 -2.43
C GLN A 101 12.46 4.99 -2.11
N PRO A 102 12.79 5.43 -0.88
CA PRO A 102 12.84 6.86 -0.58
C PRO A 102 13.82 7.63 -1.48
N ASP A 103 14.94 7.02 -1.84
CA ASP A 103 15.98 7.68 -2.64
C ASP A 103 15.63 7.68 -4.13
N THR A 104 15.00 6.60 -4.62
CA THR A 104 14.62 6.46 -6.03
C THR A 104 13.50 7.43 -6.44
N TRP A 105 12.62 7.87 -5.53
CA TRP A 105 11.59 8.87 -5.85
C TRP A 105 12.16 10.20 -6.34
N GLY A 106 13.27 10.65 -5.74
CA GLY A 106 13.98 11.85 -6.19
C GLY A 106 14.61 11.67 -7.58
N THR A 107 15.06 10.45 -7.91
CA THR A 107 15.51 10.12 -9.27
C THR A 107 14.36 10.16 -10.27
N THR A 108 13.22 9.58 -9.93
CA THR A 108 12.01 9.63 -10.77
C THR A 108 11.54 11.06 -11.01
N PHE A 109 11.53 11.90 -9.98
CA PHE A 109 11.21 13.32 -10.12
C PHE A 109 12.17 14.04 -11.08
N ARG A 110 13.48 13.78 -10.98
CA ARG A 110 14.47 14.36 -11.90
C ARG A 110 14.27 13.90 -13.34
N ILE A 111 13.92 12.64 -13.57
CA ILE A 111 13.56 12.12 -14.90
C ILE A 111 12.35 12.88 -15.46
N CYS A 112 11.28 13.03 -14.66
CA CYS A 112 10.08 13.75 -15.07
C CYS A 112 10.38 15.23 -15.35
N SER A 113 11.19 15.87 -14.51
CA SER A 113 11.61 17.27 -14.68
C SER A 113 12.42 17.47 -15.96
N ALA A 114 13.37 16.58 -16.25
CA ALA A 114 14.16 16.63 -17.47
C ALA A 114 13.30 16.41 -18.73
N ARG A 115 12.18 15.68 -18.61
CA ARG A 115 11.24 15.39 -19.69
C ARG A 115 9.96 16.23 -19.63
N LYS A 116 9.94 17.30 -18.83
CA LYS A 116 8.74 18.13 -18.61
C LYS A 116 8.11 18.61 -19.92
N ALA A 117 8.91 19.12 -20.86
CA ALA A 117 8.42 19.64 -22.13
C ALA A 117 7.78 18.54 -23.00
N GLU A 118 8.36 17.35 -23.03
CA GLU A 118 7.84 16.20 -23.78
C GLU A 118 6.53 15.68 -23.17
N LEU A 119 6.46 15.61 -21.84
CA LEU A 119 5.26 15.24 -21.10
C LEU A 119 4.14 16.26 -21.32
N ASP A 120 4.45 17.55 -21.24
CA ASP A 120 3.48 18.63 -21.45
C ASP A 120 2.87 18.56 -22.86
N GLU A 121 3.72 18.42 -23.88
CA GLU A 121 3.28 18.26 -25.27
C GLU A 121 2.40 17.02 -25.46
N ALA A 122 2.78 15.88 -24.90
CA ALA A 122 1.97 14.66 -24.99
C ALA A 122 0.60 14.81 -24.30
N LEU A 123 0.53 15.43 -23.13
CA LEU A 123 -0.73 15.66 -22.41
C LEU A 123 -1.61 16.68 -23.13
N ARG A 124 -1.03 17.77 -23.66
CA ARG A 124 -1.78 18.76 -24.46
C ARG A 124 -2.34 18.15 -25.75
N ARG A 125 -1.54 17.32 -26.43
CA ARG A 125 -1.99 16.56 -27.60
C ARG A 125 -3.13 15.61 -27.27
N ALA A 126 -3.05 14.97 -26.10
CA ALA A 126 -4.13 14.15 -25.55
C ALA A 126 -5.38 14.94 -25.16
N GLY A 127 -5.32 16.28 -25.17
CA GLY A 127 -6.46 17.14 -24.86
C GLY A 127 -6.65 17.42 -23.38
N ILE A 128 -5.64 17.15 -22.55
CA ILE A 128 -5.63 17.60 -21.15
C ILE A 128 -5.60 19.13 -21.10
N GLY A 129 -6.42 19.71 -20.22
CA GLY A 129 -6.59 21.16 -20.10
C GLY A 129 -7.68 21.76 -20.99
N ARG A 130 -8.43 20.96 -21.76
CA ARG A 130 -9.58 21.42 -22.57
C ARG A 130 -10.90 21.56 -21.78
N GLY A 131 -10.86 21.46 -20.45
CA GLY A 131 -12.05 21.56 -19.60
C GLY A 131 -13.05 20.42 -19.85
N SER A 132 -14.32 20.74 -20.11
CA SER A 132 -15.38 19.75 -20.37
C SER A 132 -15.18 18.92 -21.65
N ALA A 133 -14.26 19.33 -22.53
CA ALA A 133 -13.85 18.59 -23.72
C ALA A 133 -12.57 17.76 -23.51
N SER A 134 -12.10 17.63 -22.26
CA SER A 134 -10.97 16.76 -21.93
C SER A 134 -11.33 15.29 -22.18
N PRO A 135 -10.34 14.44 -22.54
CA PRO A 135 -10.58 13.03 -22.78
C PRO A 135 -11.03 12.30 -21.50
N THR A 136 -11.66 11.14 -21.68
CA THR A 136 -11.77 10.16 -20.59
C THR A 136 -10.41 9.49 -20.39
N ILE A 137 -9.96 9.39 -19.14
CA ILE A 137 -8.65 8.81 -18.84
C ILE A 137 -8.82 7.40 -18.32
N TYR A 138 -8.09 6.46 -18.90
CA TYR A 138 -7.92 5.12 -18.35
C TYR A 138 -6.51 4.94 -17.80
N LEU A 139 -6.44 4.53 -16.54
CA LEU A 139 -5.21 4.18 -15.85
C LEU A 139 -5.10 2.66 -15.92
N VAL A 140 -4.16 2.18 -16.74
CA VAL A 140 -4.16 0.79 -17.22
C VAL A 140 -2.97 0.03 -16.67
N GLY A 141 -3.19 -1.16 -16.14
CA GLY A 141 -2.12 -2.05 -15.68
C GLY A 141 -2.64 -3.42 -15.29
N ALA A 142 -1.74 -4.36 -14.98
CA ALA A 142 -2.07 -5.68 -14.44
C ALA A 142 -1.46 -5.87 -13.05
N GLY A 143 -2.19 -6.56 -12.16
CA GLY A 143 -1.76 -6.81 -10.77
C GLY A 143 -1.41 -5.52 -10.04
N THR A 144 -0.24 -5.46 -9.41
CA THR A 144 0.27 -4.25 -8.75
C THR A 144 0.27 -3.00 -9.66
N SER A 145 0.45 -3.15 -10.97
CA SER A 145 0.40 -2.00 -11.89
C SER A 145 -1.02 -1.40 -12.05
N ASP A 146 -2.08 -2.22 -11.90
CA ASP A 146 -3.46 -1.71 -11.78
C ASP A 146 -3.63 -0.90 -10.49
N TYR A 147 -3.05 -1.37 -9.39
CA TYR A 147 -3.13 -0.69 -8.10
C TYR A 147 -2.40 0.66 -8.09
N THR A 148 -1.34 0.82 -8.91
CA THR A 148 -0.75 2.14 -9.19
C THR A 148 -1.80 3.09 -9.79
N GLY A 149 -2.56 2.62 -10.78
CA GLY A 149 -3.66 3.36 -11.39
C GLY A 149 -4.75 3.72 -10.38
N ARG A 150 -5.16 2.78 -9.51
CA ARG A 150 -6.16 3.01 -8.45
C ARG A 150 -5.72 4.08 -7.47
N ALA A 151 -4.46 4.05 -7.05
CA ALA A 151 -3.89 5.04 -6.14
C ALA A 151 -3.78 6.43 -6.79
N LEU A 152 -3.52 6.49 -8.10
CA LEU A 152 -3.34 7.74 -8.84
C LEU A 152 -4.67 8.41 -9.26
N ALA A 153 -5.69 7.62 -9.60
CA ALA A 153 -6.91 8.13 -10.24
C ALA A 153 -7.55 9.34 -9.52
N PRO A 154 -7.71 9.34 -8.18
CA PRO A 154 -8.30 10.49 -7.50
C PRO A 154 -7.48 11.78 -7.60
N LEU A 155 -6.15 11.70 -7.71
CA LEU A 155 -5.31 12.88 -7.95
C LEU A 155 -5.55 13.42 -9.35
N VAL A 156 -5.49 12.54 -10.35
CA VAL A 156 -5.70 12.89 -11.76
C VAL A 156 -7.05 13.57 -11.98
N ARG A 157 -8.15 13.01 -11.45
CA ARG A 157 -9.48 13.63 -11.55
C ARG A 157 -9.51 15.05 -11.00
N ARG A 158 -8.89 15.25 -9.82
CA ARG A 158 -8.87 16.57 -9.17
C ARG A 158 -8.01 17.58 -9.93
N ARG A 159 -6.84 17.15 -10.40
CA ARG A 159 -5.86 18.02 -11.06
C ARG A 159 -6.27 18.41 -12.48
N TRP A 160 -6.82 17.47 -13.24
CA TRP A 160 -7.18 17.70 -14.64
C TRP A 160 -8.66 17.97 -14.86
N GLY A 161 -9.49 17.84 -13.82
CA GLY A 161 -10.92 18.17 -13.89
C GLY A 161 -11.72 17.28 -14.84
N CYS A 162 -11.26 16.05 -15.07
CA CYS A 162 -11.85 15.10 -16.00
C CYS A 162 -12.04 13.71 -15.37
N ASP A 163 -12.81 12.87 -16.07
CA ASP A 163 -13.03 11.50 -15.65
C ASP A 163 -11.76 10.67 -15.80
N ALA A 164 -11.36 9.99 -14.73
CA ALA A 164 -10.24 9.06 -14.73
C ALA A 164 -10.63 7.76 -14.04
N TRP A 165 -10.38 6.62 -14.70
CA TRP A 165 -10.80 5.32 -14.21
C TRP A 165 -9.61 4.35 -14.22
N PRO A 166 -9.31 3.69 -13.10
CA PRO A 166 -8.45 2.51 -13.16
C PRO A 166 -9.20 1.40 -13.88
N VAL A 167 -8.65 0.93 -15.00
CA VAL A 167 -9.21 -0.19 -15.76
C VAL A 167 -8.08 -1.18 -16.02
N PRO A 168 -8.14 -2.39 -15.43
CA PRO A 168 -7.09 -3.38 -15.61
C PRO A 168 -6.88 -3.72 -17.09
N SER A 169 -5.62 -3.88 -17.51
CA SER A 169 -5.32 -4.36 -18.87
C SER A 169 -5.90 -5.75 -19.12
N THR A 170 -6.04 -6.56 -18.07
CA THR A 170 -6.68 -7.89 -18.11
C THR A 170 -8.16 -7.81 -18.47
N THR A 171 -8.86 -6.76 -18.06
CA THR A 171 -10.27 -6.50 -18.42
C THR A 171 -10.37 -5.88 -19.81
N LEU A 172 -9.52 -4.90 -20.12
CA LEU A 172 -9.50 -4.29 -21.46
C LEU A 172 -9.14 -5.30 -22.56
N LEU A 173 -8.40 -6.36 -22.23
CA LEU A 173 -8.07 -7.42 -23.18
C LEU A 173 -9.32 -8.21 -23.61
N THR A 174 -10.25 -8.46 -22.69
CA THR A 174 -11.47 -9.25 -22.93
C THR A 174 -12.63 -8.39 -23.41
N ASP A 175 -12.76 -7.17 -22.90
CA ASP A 175 -13.98 -6.37 -23.01
C ASP A 175 -13.72 -4.99 -23.65
N PHE A 176 -12.69 -4.87 -24.49
CA PHE A 176 -12.21 -3.59 -25.05
C PHE A 176 -13.33 -2.64 -25.52
N ASP A 177 -14.28 -3.16 -26.30
CA ASP A 177 -15.33 -2.37 -26.94
C ASP A 177 -16.40 -1.87 -25.94
N GLU A 178 -16.55 -2.52 -24.78
CA GLU A 178 -17.46 -2.05 -23.71
C GLU A 178 -16.92 -0.78 -23.03
N PHE A 179 -15.61 -0.59 -23.03
CA PHE A 179 -14.95 0.56 -22.42
C PHE A 179 -14.77 1.74 -23.38
N HIS A 180 -15.04 1.58 -24.69
CA HIS A 180 -14.80 2.62 -25.69
C HIS A 180 -16.07 2.96 -26.47
N SER A 181 -16.54 4.19 -26.32
CA SER A 181 -17.68 4.71 -27.07
C SER A 181 -17.22 5.47 -28.31
N ALA A 182 -17.92 5.29 -29.43
CA ALA A 182 -17.68 6.06 -30.65
C ALA A 182 -17.79 7.58 -30.39
N GLY A 183 -16.87 8.35 -30.96
CA GLY A 183 -16.84 9.81 -30.84
C GLY A 183 -16.28 10.36 -29.52
N LYS A 184 -15.86 9.51 -28.58
CA LYS A 184 -15.13 9.94 -27.37
C LYS A 184 -13.62 9.87 -27.58
N GLU A 185 -12.91 10.86 -27.03
CA GLU A 185 -11.45 10.88 -26.94
C GLU A 185 -10.99 10.22 -25.63
N TYR A 186 -9.87 9.49 -25.71
CA TYR A 186 -9.32 8.77 -24.57
C TYR A 186 -7.83 9.04 -24.41
N LEU A 187 -7.38 9.15 -23.16
CA LEU A 187 -5.97 9.06 -22.80
C LEU A 187 -5.77 7.82 -21.94
N TRP A 188 -4.90 6.92 -22.39
CA TRP A 188 -4.46 5.81 -21.58
C TRP A 188 -3.13 6.14 -20.93
N ILE A 189 -3.09 6.03 -19.60
CA ILE A 189 -1.85 6.05 -18.83
C ILE A 189 -1.58 4.62 -18.38
N SER A 190 -0.67 3.94 -19.07
CA SER A 190 -0.38 2.53 -18.85
C SER A 190 0.85 2.34 -17.98
N PHE A 191 0.73 1.51 -16.94
CA PHE A 191 1.80 1.18 -16.00
C PHE A 191 2.31 -0.24 -16.23
N SER A 192 3.62 -0.42 -16.27
CA SER A 192 4.23 -1.74 -16.31
C SER A 192 5.67 -1.72 -15.80
N ARG A 193 6.02 -2.58 -14.85
CA ARG A 193 7.44 -2.76 -14.46
C ARG A 193 8.28 -3.25 -15.64
N SER A 194 7.91 -4.39 -16.23
CA SER A 194 8.71 -5.02 -17.30
C SER A 194 8.43 -4.45 -18.68
N GLY A 195 7.27 -3.82 -18.91
CA GLY A 195 6.82 -3.43 -20.25
C GLY A 195 6.54 -4.62 -21.18
N ASP A 196 6.47 -5.84 -20.63
CA ASP A 196 6.44 -7.10 -21.40
C ASP A 196 5.26 -8.03 -21.03
N SER A 197 4.37 -7.61 -20.13
CA SER A 197 3.14 -8.38 -19.84
C SER A 197 2.38 -8.63 -21.14
N PRO A 198 2.05 -9.89 -21.48
CA PRO A 198 1.34 -10.22 -22.71
C PRO A 198 0.04 -9.43 -22.86
N GLU A 199 -0.72 -9.27 -21.77
CA GLU A 199 -1.99 -8.55 -21.74
C GLU A 199 -1.79 -7.06 -21.99
N GLY A 200 -0.84 -6.42 -21.28
CA GLY A 200 -0.52 -5.00 -21.45
C GLY A 200 0.00 -4.67 -22.85
N VAL A 201 0.86 -5.53 -23.41
CA VAL A 201 1.39 -5.37 -24.78
C VAL A 201 0.28 -5.57 -25.82
N ALA A 202 -0.55 -6.61 -25.67
CA ALA A 202 -1.62 -6.91 -26.60
C ALA A 202 -2.66 -5.80 -26.67
N VAL A 203 -3.11 -5.29 -25.52
CA VAL A 203 -4.13 -4.25 -25.47
C VAL A 203 -3.60 -2.91 -25.98
N LEU A 204 -2.35 -2.54 -25.66
CA LEU A 204 -1.71 -1.34 -26.19
C LEU A 204 -1.55 -1.43 -27.70
N LYS A 205 -1.09 -2.58 -28.22
CA LYS A 205 -0.97 -2.81 -29.66
C LYS A 205 -2.31 -2.70 -30.37
N ARG A 206 -3.37 -3.36 -29.85
CA ARG A 206 -4.74 -3.28 -30.39
C ARG A 206 -5.22 -1.81 -30.45
N ALA A 207 -5.02 -1.05 -29.37
CA ALA A 207 -5.42 0.35 -29.32
C ALA A 207 -4.68 1.22 -30.35
N LEU A 208 -3.36 1.04 -30.49
CA LEU A 208 -2.54 1.78 -31.45
C LEU A 208 -2.93 1.48 -32.90
N GLU A 209 -3.17 0.21 -33.22
CA GLU A 209 -3.47 -0.26 -34.57
C GLU A 209 -4.93 0.01 -35.01
N HIS A 210 -5.89 -0.05 -34.08
CA HIS A 210 -7.32 -0.06 -34.42
C HIS A 210 -8.13 1.11 -33.86
N ASN A 211 -7.58 1.94 -32.99
CA ASN A 211 -8.33 3.05 -32.40
C ASN A 211 -7.54 4.36 -32.39
N GLY A 212 -7.67 5.12 -33.48
CA GLY A 212 -6.97 6.39 -33.71
C GLY A 212 -7.20 7.49 -32.67
N SER A 213 -8.31 7.46 -31.94
CA SER A 213 -8.69 8.50 -30.98
C SER A 213 -8.10 8.31 -29.59
N ILE A 214 -7.37 7.21 -29.36
CA ILE A 214 -6.69 6.94 -28.09
C ILE A 214 -5.25 7.47 -28.15
N GLN A 215 -4.91 8.29 -27.17
CA GLN A 215 -3.57 8.80 -26.91
C GLN A 215 -2.96 8.02 -25.74
N HIS A 216 -1.64 7.83 -25.74
CA HIS A 216 -0.98 6.91 -24.81
C HIS A 216 0.20 7.56 -24.09
N LEU A 217 0.21 7.45 -22.77
CA LEU A 217 1.37 7.66 -21.91
C LEU A 217 1.70 6.33 -21.23
N VAL A 218 2.82 5.72 -21.57
CA VAL A 218 3.31 4.50 -20.92
C VAL A 218 4.35 4.88 -19.89
N ILE A 219 4.10 4.59 -18.62
CA ILE A 219 5.07 4.70 -17.53
C ILE A 219 5.63 3.30 -17.26
N THR A 220 6.91 3.10 -17.54
CA THR A 220 7.55 1.78 -17.46
C THR A 220 8.93 1.84 -16.83
N CYS A 221 9.36 0.74 -16.20
CA CYS A 221 10.71 0.65 -15.61
C CYS A 221 11.72 -0.02 -16.56
N ASN A 222 11.28 -0.52 -17.72
CA ASN A 222 12.16 -1.23 -18.66
C ASN A 222 12.25 -0.53 -20.01
N GLN A 223 13.41 0.05 -20.30
CA GLN A 223 13.71 0.70 -21.59
C GLN A 223 13.61 -0.25 -22.79
N LYS A 224 13.88 -1.54 -22.57
CA LYS A 224 13.85 -2.59 -23.61
C LYS A 224 12.52 -3.35 -23.65
N GLY A 225 11.52 -2.91 -22.89
CA GLY A 225 10.22 -3.56 -22.85
C GLY A 225 9.40 -3.27 -24.12
N LYS A 226 8.62 -4.25 -24.58
CA LYS A 226 7.80 -4.16 -25.80
C LYS A 226 6.86 -2.95 -25.83
N MET A 227 6.32 -2.53 -24.67
CA MET A 227 5.46 -1.34 -24.61
C MET A 227 6.22 -0.05 -24.94
N ALA A 228 7.50 0.07 -24.56
CA ALA A 228 8.33 1.23 -24.93
C ALA A 228 8.64 1.23 -26.44
N GLU A 229 8.94 0.05 -27.00
CA GLU A 229 9.14 -0.13 -28.45
C GLU A 229 7.88 0.18 -29.27
N LEU A 230 6.69 -0.16 -28.76
CA LEU A 230 5.41 0.24 -29.35
C LEU A 230 5.28 1.77 -29.38
N CYS A 231 5.58 2.46 -28.27
CA CYS A 231 5.50 3.92 -28.24
C CYS A 231 6.45 4.56 -29.25
N ALA A 232 7.70 4.08 -29.34
CA ALA A 232 8.70 4.60 -30.28
C ALA A 232 8.28 4.46 -31.75
N ARG A 233 7.45 3.47 -32.09
CA ARG A 233 6.88 3.29 -33.45
C ARG A 233 5.68 4.20 -33.73
N HIS A 234 5.09 4.81 -32.71
CA HIS A 234 3.91 5.66 -32.83
C HIS A 234 4.08 7.01 -32.07
N PRO A 235 5.15 7.78 -32.33
CA PRO A 235 5.50 8.98 -31.55
C PRO A 235 4.45 10.11 -31.62
N ASP A 236 3.60 10.08 -32.65
CA ASP A 236 2.51 11.05 -32.80
C ASP A 236 1.35 10.80 -31.83
N ARG A 237 1.26 9.59 -31.24
CA ARG A 237 0.14 9.16 -30.41
C ARG A 237 0.52 8.50 -29.08
N ALA A 238 1.81 8.22 -28.89
CA ALA A 238 2.29 7.46 -27.75
C ALA A 238 3.63 8.00 -27.25
N LEU A 239 3.71 8.16 -25.93
CA LEU A 239 4.92 8.54 -25.22
C LEU A 239 5.27 7.48 -24.18
N ALA A 240 6.51 6.99 -24.19
CA ALA A 240 7.04 6.16 -23.12
C ALA A 240 7.88 7.00 -22.13
N LEU A 241 7.39 7.16 -20.91
CA LEU A 241 8.15 7.63 -19.75
C LEU A 241 8.86 6.43 -19.10
N VAL A 242 10.12 6.21 -19.49
CA VAL A 242 10.95 5.15 -18.95
C VAL A 242 11.66 5.64 -17.69
N LEU A 243 11.52 4.90 -16.59
CA LEU A 243 12.13 5.17 -15.29
C LEU A 243 13.53 4.55 -15.19
N ASP A 244 14.21 4.82 -14.07
CA ASP A 244 15.55 4.28 -13.80
C ASP A 244 15.56 2.75 -13.75
N ASP A 245 16.61 2.09 -14.26
CA ASP A 245 16.70 0.63 -14.24
C ASP A 245 16.77 0.06 -12.81
N ALA A 246 17.22 0.85 -11.83
CA ALA A 246 17.18 0.46 -10.42
C ALA A 246 15.77 0.13 -9.94
N VAL A 247 14.73 0.74 -10.52
CA VAL A 247 13.32 0.49 -10.15
C VAL A 247 12.64 -0.56 -11.03
N ASN A 248 13.40 -1.22 -11.92
CA ASN A 248 12.96 -2.38 -12.66
C ASN A 248 13.13 -3.66 -11.82
N ASP A 249 12.34 -3.77 -10.75
CA ASP A 249 12.51 -4.80 -9.71
C ASP A 249 12.79 -6.20 -10.30
N ARG A 250 13.88 -6.79 -9.84
CA ARG A 250 14.38 -8.13 -10.14
C ARG A 250 13.71 -9.17 -9.26
N GLY A 251 13.29 -8.81 -8.04
CA GLY A 251 12.40 -9.62 -7.23
C GLY A 251 11.07 -9.89 -7.94
N LEU A 252 10.42 -11.01 -7.61
CA LEU A 252 9.10 -11.35 -8.16
C LEU A 252 8.07 -10.25 -7.84
N ALA A 253 8.00 -9.88 -6.57
CA ALA A 253 7.08 -8.86 -6.07
C ALA A 253 7.53 -7.45 -6.49
N MET A 254 6.62 -6.67 -7.08
CA MET A 254 6.85 -5.26 -7.34
C MET A 254 6.93 -4.48 -6.02
N THR A 255 7.99 -3.68 -5.84
CA THR A 255 8.21 -2.81 -4.68
C THR A 255 8.55 -1.39 -5.16
N SER A 256 9.80 -1.10 -5.50
CA SER A 256 10.22 0.21 -5.98
C SER A 256 9.63 0.57 -7.34
N SER A 257 9.32 -0.42 -8.18
CA SER A 257 8.55 -0.19 -9.42
C SER A 257 7.18 0.41 -9.15
N PHE A 258 6.41 -0.11 -8.18
CA PHE A 258 5.09 0.41 -7.83
C PHE A 258 5.16 1.87 -7.39
N SER A 259 6.03 2.16 -6.42
CA SER A 259 6.08 3.50 -5.81
C SER A 259 6.64 4.53 -6.78
N ASN A 260 7.64 4.18 -7.61
CA ASN A 260 8.18 5.11 -8.60
C ASN A 260 7.25 5.34 -9.80
N MET A 261 6.52 4.31 -10.26
CA MET A 261 5.47 4.54 -11.27
C MET A 261 4.36 5.46 -10.76
N LEU A 262 4.01 5.36 -9.47
CA LEU A 262 3.07 6.28 -8.85
C LEU A 262 3.63 7.72 -8.78
N VAL A 263 4.88 7.90 -8.34
CA VAL A 263 5.53 9.23 -8.33
C VAL A 263 5.60 9.82 -9.73
N ALA A 264 5.91 9.03 -10.75
CA ALA A 264 5.94 9.49 -12.15
C ALA A 264 4.55 9.94 -12.63
N GLY A 265 3.50 9.19 -12.29
CA GLY A 265 2.12 9.59 -12.57
C GLY A 265 1.70 10.86 -11.82
N GLN A 266 2.15 11.03 -10.57
CA GLN A 266 1.94 12.27 -9.81
C GLN A 266 2.69 13.45 -10.44
N CYS A 267 3.92 13.25 -10.93
CA CYS A 267 4.66 14.28 -11.68
C CYS A 267 3.88 14.74 -12.92
N ALA A 268 3.31 13.81 -13.69
CA ALA A 268 2.48 14.14 -14.84
C ALA A 268 1.24 14.97 -14.44
N ALA A 269 0.63 14.69 -13.28
CA ALA A 269 -0.50 15.47 -12.76
C ALA A 269 -0.10 16.87 -12.21
N HIS A 270 1.20 17.11 -12.05
CA HIS A 270 1.80 18.31 -11.45
C HIS A 270 2.75 19.05 -12.39
N LEU A 271 2.59 18.92 -13.72
CA LEU A 271 3.49 19.64 -14.66
C LEU A 271 3.40 21.17 -14.56
N ASP A 272 2.25 21.71 -14.14
CA ASP A 272 2.03 23.15 -13.97
C ASP A 272 2.65 23.73 -12.68
N ASP A 273 2.92 22.89 -11.68
CA ASP A 273 3.46 23.23 -10.35
C ASP A 273 4.53 22.20 -9.92
N LEU A 274 5.40 21.86 -10.87
CA LEU A 274 6.35 20.75 -10.72
C LEU A 274 7.40 21.04 -9.65
N GLU A 275 7.77 22.30 -9.45
CA GLU A 275 8.73 22.71 -8.42
C GLU A 275 8.16 22.50 -7.02
N GLU A 276 6.91 22.91 -6.78
CA GLU A 276 6.18 22.67 -5.54
C GLU A 276 6.01 21.17 -5.28
N PHE A 277 5.68 20.40 -6.33
CA PHE A 277 5.63 18.95 -6.21
C PHE A 277 7.00 18.33 -5.90
N GLY A 278 8.10 18.90 -6.38
CA GLY A 278 9.46 18.49 -6.01
C GLY A 278 9.76 18.63 -4.51
N ALA A 279 9.23 19.67 -3.86
CA ALA A 279 9.29 19.82 -2.41
C ALA A 279 8.49 18.73 -1.69
N VAL A 280 7.31 18.38 -2.22
CA VAL A 280 6.52 17.24 -1.70
C VAL A 280 7.31 15.94 -1.81
N VAL A 281 7.89 15.62 -2.98
CA VAL A 281 8.72 14.41 -3.17
C VAL A 281 9.87 14.36 -2.18
N SER A 282 10.56 15.49 -1.96
CA SER A 282 11.65 15.58 -0.98
C SER A 282 11.18 15.28 0.46
N GLY A 283 10.01 15.80 0.84
CA GLY A 283 9.37 15.51 2.12
C GLY A 283 8.97 14.04 2.26
N LEU A 284 8.40 13.45 1.20
CA LEU A 284 8.07 12.02 1.17
C LEU A 284 9.33 11.17 1.35
N SER A 285 10.42 11.45 0.63
CA SER A 285 11.70 10.74 0.78
C SER A 285 12.23 10.79 2.23
N ALA A 286 12.12 11.94 2.90
CA ALA A 286 12.51 12.05 4.30
C ALA A 286 11.62 11.20 5.23
N CYS A 287 10.30 11.26 5.05
CA CYS A 287 9.34 10.46 5.82
C CYS A 287 9.55 8.96 5.57
N GLY A 288 9.80 8.55 4.32
CA GLY A 288 10.01 7.16 3.94
C GLY A 288 11.25 6.55 4.59
N ARG A 289 12.36 7.28 4.65
CA ARG A 289 13.57 6.81 5.36
C ARG A 289 13.33 6.56 6.84
N GLN A 290 12.54 7.42 7.50
CA GLN A 290 12.18 7.25 8.91
C GLN A 290 11.20 6.09 9.09
N PHE A 291 10.17 6.03 8.24
CA PHE A 291 9.11 5.03 8.33
C PHE A 291 9.62 3.61 8.09
N LEU A 292 10.56 3.41 7.15
CA LEU A 292 11.15 2.09 6.86
C LEU A 292 11.70 1.40 8.10
N ALA A 293 12.36 2.11 9.00
CA ALA A 293 12.93 1.53 10.21
C ALA A 293 11.84 0.99 11.15
N VAL A 294 10.86 1.83 11.48
CA VAL A 294 9.78 1.46 12.41
C VAL A 294 8.85 0.41 11.80
N ALA A 295 8.57 0.52 10.49
CA ALA A 295 7.79 -0.45 9.76
C ALA A 295 8.50 -1.80 9.68
N ALA A 296 9.83 -1.84 9.54
CA ALA A 296 10.59 -3.09 9.47
C ALA A 296 10.59 -3.82 10.81
N GLU A 297 10.85 -3.08 11.90
CA GLU A 297 10.78 -3.61 13.27
C GLU A 297 9.39 -4.18 13.57
N THR A 298 8.34 -3.37 13.35
CA THR A 298 6.96 -3.79 13.62
C THR A 298 6.55 -4.96 12.74
N SER A 299 6.97 -4.99 11.46
CA SER A 299 6.63 -6.09 10.55
C SER A 299 7.29 -7.40 10.96
N ALA A 300 8.56 -7.37 11.38
CA ALA A 300 9.25 -8.55 11.88
C ALA A 300 8.58 -9.09 13.16
N GLU A 301 8.22 -8.21 14.09
CA GLU A 301 7.53 -8.58 15.32
C GLU A 301 6.14 -9.16 15.03
N VAL A 302 5.30 -8.45 14.29
CA VAL A 302 3.91 -8.85 14.04
C VAL A 302 3.83 -10.12 13.21
N THR A 303 4.71 -10.31 12.23
CA THR A 303 4.73 -11.55 11.44
C THR A 303 5.11 -12.76 12.29
N SER A 304 5.98 -12.60 13.31
CA SER A 304 6.34 -13.68 14.25
C SER A 304 5.12 -14.23 15.01
N LEU A 305 4.07 -13.42 15.19
CA LEU A 305 2.89 -13.76 15.99
C LEU A 305 1.98 -14.81 15.38
N GLY A 306 2.20 -15.27 14.15
CA GLY A 306 1.47 -16.48 13.71
C GLY A 306 0.25 -16.28 12.83
N CYS A 307 -0.12 -15.06 12.45
CA CYS A 307 -1.38 -14.83 11.77
C CYS A 307 -1.48 -15.60 10.44
N ALA A 308 -2.54 -16.39 10.29
CA ALA A 308 -2.86 -17.12 9.06
C ALA A 308 -3.65 -16.26 8.07
N ARG A 309 -4.16 -15.11 8.53
CA ARG A 309 -4.94 -14.16 7.74
C ARG A 309 -4.41 -12.74 7.93
N ALA A 310 -4.57 -11.90 6.93
CA ALA A 310 -4.41 -10.45 7.09
C ALA A 310 -5.56 -9.69 6.40
N CYS A 311 -6.10 -8.69 7.09
CA CYS A 311 -7.14 -7.81 6.59
C CYS A 311 -6.59 -6.38 6.53
N PHE A 312 -6.59 -5.79 5.33
CA PHE A 312 -6.12 -4.43 5.09
C PHE A 312 -7.32 -3.54 4.78
N VAL A 313 -7.42 -2.38 5.43
CA VAL A 313 -8.46 -1.40 5.12
C VAL A 313 -7.92 0.00 4.89
N GLY A 314 -8.55 0.70 3.96
CA GLY A 314 -8.25 2.11 3.68
C GLY A 314 -9.34 2.79 2.87
N SER A 315 -9.49 4.11 3.04
CA SER A 315 -10.47 4.91 2.31
C SER A 315 -9.84 5.67 1.14
N GLY A 316 -10.60 5.84 0.05
CA GLY A 316 -10.15 6.62 -1.11
C GLY A 316 -8.88 6.03 -1.73
N VAL A 317 -7.83 6.83 -1.88
CA VAL A 317 -6.53 6.36 -2.43
C VAL A 317 -5.88 5.27 -1.56
N LEU A 318 -6.14 5.28 -0.24
CA LEU A 318 -5.60 4.29 0.68
C LEU A 318 -6.28 2.91 0.53
N ARG A 319 -7.41 2.83 -0.19
CA ARG A 319 -7.95 1.52 -0.60
C ARG A 319 -7.02 0.82 -1.59
N GLY A 320 -6.44 1.58 -2.54
CA GLY A 320 -5.45 1.01 -3.48
C GLY A 320 -4.19 0.52 -2.76
N VAL A 321 -3.80 1.19 -1.67
CA VAL A 321 -2.72 0.70 -0.78
C VAL A 321 -3.13 -0.62 -0.12
N ALA A 322 -4.35 -0.70 0.42
CA ALA A 322 -4.84 -1.93 1.05
C ALA A 322 -4.85 -3.11 0.06
N ASP A 323 -5.28 -2.90 -1.19
CA ASP A 323 -5.24 -3.91 -2.26
C ASP A 323 -3.81 -4.37 -2.56
N GLU A 324 -2.86 -3.44 -2.68
CA GLU A 324 -1.45 -3.74 -2.93
C GLU A 324 -0.78 -4.45 -1.75
N CYS A 325 -1.00 -4.01 -0.51
CA CYS A 325 -0.48 -4.68 0.67
C CYS A 325 -1.04 -6.11 0.80
N ALA A 326 -2.33 -6.30 0.54
CA ALA A 326 -2.94 -7.62 0.52
C ALA A 326 -2.31 -8.53 -0.54
N LEU A 327 -2.02 -8.01 -1.73
CA LEU A 327 -1.34 -8.77 -2.79
C LEU A 327 0.10 -9.11 -2.41
N LYS A 328 0.89 -8.16 -1.89
CA LYS A 328 2.28 -8.40 -1.45
C LYS A 328 2.38 -9.52 -0.43
N VAL A 329 1.50 -9.54 0.57
CA VAL A 329 1.51 -10.60 1.58
C VAL A 329 1.13 -11.96 0.95
N VAL A 330 0.18 -12.02 0.02
CA VAL A 330 -0.17 -13.28 -0.66
C VAL A 330 0.97 -13.77 -1.55
N GLU A 331 1.53 -12.91 -2.39
CA GLU A 331 2.63 -13.27 -3.30
C GLU A 331 3.85 -13.78 -2.53
N LEU A 332 4.29 -13.03 -1.52
CA LEU A 332 5.51 -13.33 -0.78
C LEU A 332 5.34 -14.49 0.20
N SER A 333 4.11 -14.80 0.64
CA SER A 333 3.82 -15.97 1.48
C SER A 333 3.43 -17.22 0.67
N ALA A 334 3.44 -17.17 -0.66
CA ALA A 334 2.91 -18.23 -1.54
C ALA A 334 1.47 -18.65 -1.18
N GLY A 335 0.64 -17.67 -0.80
CA GLY A 335 -0.75 -17.89 -0.38
C GLY A 335 -0.93 -18.57 0.99
N LYS A 336 0.15 -18.84 1.74
CA LYS A 336 0.07 -19.39 3.11
C LYS A 336 -0.65 -18.44 4.07
N ILE A 337 -0.61 -17.14 3.80
CA ILE A 337 -1.42 -16.13 4.48
C ILE A 337 -2.52 -15.68 3.54
N THR A 338 -3.78 -15.94 3.89
CA THR A 338 -4.93 -15.45 3.13
C THR A 338 -5.15 -13.98 3.43
N THR A 339 -5.38 -13.15 2.40
CA THR A 339 -5.62 -11.72 2.59
C THR A 339 -6.99 -11.28 2.13
N LEU A 340 -7.45 -10.19 2.74
CA LEU A 340 -8.61 -9.43 2.34
C LEU A 340 -8.23 -7.96 2.35
N ALA A 341 -8.59 -7.22 1.30
CA ALA A 341 -8.54 -5.77 1.29
C ALA A 341 -9.96 -5.22 1.21
N GLU A 342 -10.30 -4.24 2.05
CA GLU A 342 -11.61 -3.58 1.99
C GLU A 342 -11.58 -2.08 2.25
N THR A 343 -12.67 -1.38 1.92
CA THR A 343 -12.89 -0.05 2.51
C THR A 343 -13.39 -0.19 3.94
N PRO A 344 -13.13 0.76 4.85
CA PRO A 344 -13.58 0.67 6.22
C PRO A 344 -15.10 0.47 6.36
N LEU A 345 -15.89 1.20 5.57
CA LEU A 345 -17.34 1.04 5.54
C LEU A 345 -17.75 -0.25 4.84
N GLY A 346 -17.12 -0.58 3.69
CA GLY A 346 -17.41 -1.78 2.90
C GLY A 346 -17.18 -3.08 3.67
N LEU A 347 -16.15 -3.15 4.51
CA LEU A 347 -15.85 -4.30 5.35
C LEU A 347 -17.08 -4.77 6.16
N ARG A 348 -17.92 -3.85 6.61
CA ARG A 348 -19.12 -4.14 7.42
C ARG A 348 -20.20 -4.93 6.67
N HIS A 349 -20.16 -4.93 5.33
CA HIS A 349 -21.20 -5.49 4.47
C HIS A 349 -20.92 -6.95 4.07
N GLY A 350 -20.46 -7.77 5.01
CA GLY A 350 -20.12 -9.18 4.78
C GLY A 350 -18.66 -9.50 5.08
N PRO A 351 -17.67 -8.83 4.43
CA PRO A 351 -16.27 -9.26 4.53
C PRO A 351 -15.70 -9.26 5.96
N MET A 352 -16.26 -8.48 6.89
CA MET A 352 -15.90 -8.52 8.31
C MET A 352 -16.03 -9.92 8.93
N SER A 353 -16.88 -10.80 8.39
CA SER A 353 -17.02 -12.17 8.87
C SER A 353 -15.76 -13.02 8.71
N SER A 354 -14.79 -12.59 7.88
CA SER A 354 -13.50 -13.27 7.72
C SER A 354 -12.43 -12.78 8.70
N VAL A 355 -12.72 -11.78 9.53
CA VAL A 355 -11.78 -11.24 10.53
C VAL A 355 -11.98 -12.01 11.84
N ASP A 356 -10.98 -12.82 12.20
CA ASP A 356 -11.03 -13.72 13.37
C ASP A 356 -9.78 -13.58 14.27
N GLY A 357 -9.68 -14.45 15.29
CA GLY A 357 -8.53 -14.48 16.21
C GLY A 357 -7.20 -14.94 15.58
N GLN A 358 -7.15 -15.22 14.28
CA GLN A 358 -5.94 -15.52 13.51
C GLN A 358 -5.61 -14.44 12.48
N THR A 359 -6.31 -13.30 12.52
CA THR A 359 -6.17 -12.22 11.54
C THR A 359 -5.29 -11.09 12.06
N LEU A 360 -4.29 -10.69 11.27
CA LEU A 360 -3.65 -9.38 11.39
C LEU A 360 -4.57 -8.34 10.75
N PHE A 361 -5.10 -7.40 11.52
CA PHE A 361 -5.92 -6.31 11.02
C PHE A 361 -5.06 -5.04 10.86
N VAL A 362 -5.02 -4.48 9.65
CA VAL A 362 -4.22 -3.30 9.30
C VAL A 362 -5.15 -2.21 8.77
N ALA A 363 -5.10 -1.01 9.35
CA ALA A 363 -5.87 0.13 8.88
C ALA A 363 -4.98 1.32 8.51
N PHE A 364 -5.11 1.80 7.28
CA PHE A 364 -4.49 3.03 6.78
C PHE A 364 -5.48 4.18 6.95
N LEU A 365 -5.28 5.01 7.97
CA LEU A 365 -6.23 6.07 8.33
C LEU A 365 -5.97 7.33 7.55
N SER A 366 -7.03 7.90 6.99
CA SER A 366 -7.03 9.16 6.26
C SER A 366 -6.67 10.35 7.15
N SER A 367 -6.00 11.34 6.56
CA SER A 367 -5.81 12.66 7.15
C SER A 367 -7.06 13.54 7.02
N ASP A 368 -8.00 13.19 6.14
CA ASP A 368 -9.27 13.92 5.98
C ASP A 368 -10.17 13.69 7.20
N PRO A 369 -10.58 14.75 7.94
CA PRO A 369 -11.34 14.59 9.18
C PRO A 369 -12.67 13.83 9.00
N ARG A 370 -13.32 13.99 7.84
CA ARG A 370 -14.60 13.33 7.56
C ARG A 370 -14.40 11.83 7.37
N ARG A 371 -13.44 11.40 6.54
CA ARG A 371 -13.11 9.98 6.37
C ARG A 371 -12.61 9.35 7.67
N ARG A 372 -11.74 10.08 8.39
CA ARG A 372 -11.20 9.65 9.67
C ARG A 372 -12.29 9.32 10.69
N GLY A 373 -13.38 10.11 10.73
CA GLY A 373 -14.53 9.81 11.60
C GLY A 373 -15.11 8.41 11.39
N TYR A 374 -15.39 8.04 10.13
CA TYR A 374 -15.90 6.72 9.79
C TYR A 374 -14.90 5.59 10.05
N GLU A 375 -13.62 5.86 9.84
CA GLU A 375 -12.56 4.90 10.12
C GLU A 375 -12.40 4.61 11.62
N LEU A 376 -12.48 5.64 12.47
CA LEU A 376 -12.48 5.49 13.92
C LEU A 376 -13.69 4.68 14.41
N ASP A 377 -14.86 4.86 13.79
CA ASP A 377 -16.04 4.06 14.11
C ASP A 377 -15.85 2.58 13.77
N LEU A 378 -15.17 2.27 12.67
CA LEU A 378 -14.77 0.89 12.39
C LEU A 378 -13.81 0.35 13.45
N LEU A 379 -12.75 1.08 13.79
CA LEU A 379 -11.75 0.63 14.77
C LEU A 379 -12.38 0.35 16.14
N ARG A 380 -13.27 1.22 16.61
CA ARG A 380 -14.06 0.98 17.83
C ARG A 380 -14.92 -0.27 17.73
N GLU A 381 -15.47 -0.57 16.56
CA GLU A 381 -16.24 -1.78 16.35
C GLU A 381 -15.39 -3.05 16.35
N ILE A 382 -14.23 -3.02 15.68
CA ILE A 382 -13.24 -4.11 15.68
C ILE A 382 -12.79 -4.40 17.12
N ASP A 383 -12.45 -3.37 17.90
CA ASP A 383 -12.08 -3.49 19.31
C ASP A 383 -13.21 -4.09 20.16
N ARG A 384 -14.41 -3.50 20.10
CA ARG A 384 -15.59 -3.96 20.87
C ARG A 384 -15.93 -5.42 20.57
N LYS A 385 -15.84 -5.83 19.30
CA LYS A 385 -16.11 -7.21 18.87
C LYS A 385 -14.91 -8.16 19.10
N ARG A 386 -13.75 -7.63 19.51
CA ARG A 386 -12.49 -8.36 19.70
C ARG A 386 -12.08 -9.13 18.45
N LEU A 387 -12.18 -8.48 17.30
CA LEU A 387 -11.80 -9.05 16.02
C LEU A 387 -10.33 -8.75 15.72
N GLY A 388 -9.66 -9.71 15.10
CA GLY A 388 -8.22 -9.66 14.85
C GLY A 388 -7.42 -10.14 16.05
N ARG A 389 -6.32 -10.84 15.75
CA ARG A 389 -5.29 -11.20 16.72
C ARG A 389 -4.45 -9.99 17.11
N VAL A 390 -4.17 -9.14 16.13
CA VAL A 390 -3.32 -7.96 16.22
C VAL A 390 -3.93 -6.87 15.35
N ARG A 391 -3.95 -5.64 15.86
CA ARG A 391 -4.46 -4.45 15.17
C ARG A 391 -3.33 -3.45 15.00
N LEU A 392 -3.01 -3.15 13.76
CA LEU A 392 -1.97 -2.21 13.37
C LEU A 392 -2.62 -1.05 12.62
N VAL A 393 -2.31 0.18 13.04
CA VAL A 393 -2.86 1.40 12.45
C VAL A 393 -1.74 2.27 11.91
N VAL A 394 -1.89 2.76 10.68
CA VAL A 394 -0.98 3.75 10.06
C VAL A 394 -1.68 5.10 9.95
N THR A 395 -0.99 6.17 10.35
CA THR A 395 -1.49 7.55 10.31
C THR A 395 -0.49 8.46 9.59
N ALA A 396 -0.94 9.59 9.02
CA ALA A 396 0.01 10.57 8.46
C ALA A 396 0.92 11.17 9.54
N GLY A 397 0.35 11.51 10.69
CA GLY A 397 1.07 11.97 11.87
C GLY A 397 0.24 11.76 13.14
N GLY A 398 0.91 11.72 14.28
CA GLY A 398 0.27 11.50 15.59
C GLY A 398 -0.40 10.12 15.70
N GLY A 399 -1.41 10.01 16.56
CA GLY A 399 -2.11 8.74 16.82
C GLY A 399 -2.76 8.61 18.20
N ALA A 400 -2.85 9.69 18.96
CA ALA A 400 -3.43 9.66 20.30
C ALA A 400 -4.91 9.21 20.31
N ASP A 401 -5.66 9.51 19.24
CA ASP A 401 -7.06 9.13 19.08
C ASP A 401 -7.28 7.64 18.78
N VAL A 402 -6.21 6.91 18.44
CA VAL A 402 -6.23 5.47 18.12
C VAL A 402 -5.36 4.62 19.04
N ALA A 403 -4.64 5.25 19.98
CA ALA A 403 -3.71 4.57 20.88
C ALA A 403 -4.37 3.47 21.73
N GLU A 404 -5.65 3.60 22.04
CA GLU A 404 -6.42 2.57 22.77
C GLU A 404 -7.14 1.57 21.85
N LEU A 405 -7.18 1.82 20.54
CA LEU A 405 -7.92 1.03 19.55
C LEU A 405 -7.03 0.10 18.74
N ALA A 406 -5.71 0.26 18.86
CA ALA A 406 -4.71 -0.50 18.11
C ALA A 406 -3.62 -1.04 19.06
N ASP A 407 -3.05 -2.18 18.68
CA ASP A 407 -1.92 -2.77 19.37
C ASP A 407 -0.61 -2.10 18.92
N TYR A 408 -0.54 -1.67 17.65
CA TYR A 408 0.55 -0.88 17.08
C TYR A 408 0.00 0.34 16.33
N VAL A 409 0.61 1.51 16.56
CA VAL A 409 0.30 2.75 15.83
C VAL A 409 1.58 3.26 15.20
N LEU A 410 1.62 3.32 13.86
CA LEU A 410 2.76 3.83 13.12
C LEU A 410 2.43 5.15 12.43
N PRO A 411 2.91 6.29 12.97
CA PRO A 411 2.86 7.54 12.24
C PRO A 411 3.89 7.55 11.10
N LEU A 412 3.50 8.04 9.93
CA LEU A 412 4.41 8.33 8.82
C LEU A 412 5.32 9.54 9.10
N ASN A 413 5.01 10.30 10.14
CA ASN A 413 5.66 11.57 10.51
C ASN A 413 5.63 12.62 9.39
N CYS A 414 4.59 12.57 8.56
CA CYS A 414 4.30 13.60 7.58
C CYS A 414 3.65 14.83 8.24
N PRO A 415 3.68 16.00 7.57
CA PRO A 415 2.81 17.12 7.93
C PRO A 415 1.35 16.68 8.01
N MET A 416 0.62 17.14 9.03
CA MET A 416 -0.77 16.74 9.28
C MET A 416 -1.72 17.12 8.14
N ASP A 417 -1.36 18.13 7.36
CA ASP A 417 -2.09 18.63 6.21
C ASP A 417 -1.66 17.97 4.89
N LEU A 418 -0.71 17.02 4.90
CA LEU A 418 -0.31 16.28 3.70
C LEU A 418 -1.53 15.54 3.12
N PRO A 419 -1.96 15.87 1.88
CA PRO A 419 -3.10 15.21 1.26
C PRO A 419 -2.88 13.71 1.08
N ASP A 420 -3.92 12.91 1.33
CA ASP A 420 -3.81 11.45 1.25
C ASP A 420 -3.28 10.94 -0.10
N CYS A 421 -3.48 11.66 -1.20
CA CYS A 421 -3.01 11.22 -2.53
C CYS A 421 -1.50 11.07 -2.67
N TYR A 422 -0.71 11.64 -1.76
CA TYR A 422 0.74 11.51 -1.77
C TYR A 422 1.24 10.37 -0.87
N ARG A 423 0.42 9.90 0.06
CA ARG A 423 0.83 8.91 1.05
C ARG A 423 1.02 7.47 0.54
N PRO A 424 0.38 6.97 -0.55
CA PRO A 424 0.47 5.57 -0.92
C PRO A 424 1.91 5.03 -1.11
N VAL A 425 2.86 5.86 -1.53
CA VAL A 425 4.27 5.45 -1.66
C VAL A 425 4.94 5.16 -0.31
N LEU A 426 4.42 5.76 0.78
CA LEU A 426 4.85 5.52 2.15
C LEU A 426 4.09 4.36 2.77
N ASP A 427 2.76 4.41 2.77
CA ASP A 427 1.92 3.41 3.45
C ASP A 427 2.17 1.98 2.91
N VAL A 428 2.45 1.83 1.60
CA VAL A 428 2.71 0.53 0.97
C VAL A 428 3.96 -0.18 1.52
N MET A 429 4.94 0.57 2.05
CA MET A 429 6.17 -0.01 2.60
C MET A 429 5.87 -1.01 3.72
N LEU A 430 4.82 -0.75 4.52
CA LEU A 430 4.38 -1.68 5.53
C LEU A 430 3.96 -3.03 4.94
N GLY A 431 3.13 -3.03 3.89
CA GLY A 431 2.68 -4.27 3.24
C GLY A 431 3.83 -5.05 2.59
N GLN A 432 4.79 -4.33 2.00
CA GLN A 432 6.00 -4.93 1.43
C GLN A 432 6.86 -5.61 2.52
N LEU A 433 7.06 -4.95 3.65
CA LEU A 433 7.81 -5.49 4.79
C LEU A 433 7.09 -6.65 5.47
N LEU A 434 5.77 -6.54 5.68
CA LEU A 434 4.93 -7.64 6.17
C LEU A 434 5.05 -8.86 5.24
N GLY A 435 5.00 -8.65 3.93
CA GLY A 435 5.20 -9.73 2.95
C GLY A 435 6.60 -10.34 3.01
N LEU A 436 7.64 -9.51 3.08
CA LEU A 436 9.04 -9.95 3.18
C LEU A 436 9.28 -10.82 4.42
N PHE A 437 8.89 -10.35 5.61
CA PHE A 437 9.08 -11.11 6.84
C PHE A 437 8.14 -12.32 6.95
N ALA A 438 6.94 -12.25 6.37
CA ALA A 438 6.08 -13.42 6.23
C ALA A 438 6.71 -14.50 5.35
N SER A 439 7.32 -14.11 4.22
CA SER A 439 8.05 -15.04 3.33
C SER A 439 9.14 -15.79 4.07
N LEU A 440 9.99 -15.05 4.77
CA LEU A 440 11.07 -15.59 5.60
C LEU A 440 10.55 -16.55 6.67
N ARG A 441 9.51 -16.14 7.40
CA ARG A 441 8.87 -16.97 8.43
C ARG A 441 8.25 -18.24 7.85
N CYS A 442 7.75 -18.18 6.62
CA CYS A 442 7.22 -19.32 5.89
C CYS A 442 8.30 -20.23 5.29
N GLY A 443 9.60 -19.94 5.51
CA GLY A 443 10.73 -20.67 4.95
C GLY A 443 10.85 -20.52 3.43
N LEU A 444 10.35 -19.41 2.88
CA LEU A 444 10.39 -19.10 1.45
C LEU A 444 11.56 -18.17 1.13
N LYS A 445 11.87 -18.05 -0.16
CA LYS A 445 12.86 -17.13 -0.72
C LYS A 445 12.14 -15.89 -1.27
N PRO A 446 12.26 -14.70 -0.65
CA PRO A 446 11.50 -13.52 -1.04
C PRO A 446 11.65 -13.10 -2.51
N ASP A 447 12.83 -13.27 -3.11
CA ASP A 447 13.06 -12.94 -4.52
C ASP A 447 12.30 -13.86 -5.48
N GLN A 448 12.03 -15.11 -5.06
CA GLN A 448 11.33 -16.14 -5.83
C GLN A 448 10.37 -16.92 -4.91
N PRO A 449 9.30 -16.29 -4.40
CA PRO A 449 8.48 -16.83 -3.31
C PRO A 449 7.54 -17.95 -3.75
N SER A 450 7.53 -18.33 -5.04
CA SER A 450 6.64 -19.33 -5.63
C SER A 450 7.43 -20.61 -6.01
N PRO A 451 7.73 -21.50 -5.05
CA PRO A 451 8.55 -22.69 -5.29
C PRO A 451 7.91 -23.69 -6.27
N THR A 452 6.59 -23.67 -6.40
CA THR A 452 5.84 -24.49 -7.36
C THR A 452 5.75 -23.89 -8.75
N GLY A 453 6.24 -22.65 -8.95
CA GLY A 453 6.11 -21.91 -10.21
C GLY A 453 4.68 -21.43 -10.53
N ALA A 454 3.77 -21.43 -9.55
CA ALA A 454 2.38 -20.96 -9.73
C ALA A 454 2.27 -19.49 -10.18
N ILE A 455 3.22 -18.65 -9.77
CA ILE A 455 3.37 -17.28 -10.25
C ILE A 455 4.83 -17.03 -10.68
N THR A 456 5.02 -16.13 -11.63
CA THR A 456 6.32 -15.75 -12.18
C THR A 456 6.48 -14.23 -12.19
N ARG A 457 7.73 -13.73 -12.13
CA ARG A 457 8.02 -12.28 -12.17
C ARG A 457 7.44 -11.60 -13.42
N VAL A 458 7.60 -12.22 -14.58
CA VAL A 458 6.88 -11.82 -15.80
C VAL A 458 5.89 -12.93 -16.08
N VAL A 459 4.61 -12.58 -16.20
CA VAL A 459 3.53 -13.53 -16.49
C VAL A 459 3.86 -14.30 -17.77
N GLN A 460 3.64 -15.60 -17.75
CA GLN A 460 3.90 -16.47 -18.90
C GLN A 460 3.02 -16.07 -20.10
N PRO A 461 3.49 -16.27 -21.35
CA PRO A 461 2.70 -15.99 -22.53
C PRO A 461 1.34 -16.70 -22.50
N ILE A 462 0.27 -15.95 -22.76
CA ILE A 462 -1.07 -16.51 -22.98
C ILE A 462 -1.41 -16.46 -24.47
N LYS A 463 -2.29 -17.37 -24.91
CA LYS A 463 -2.86 -17.30 -26.26
C LYS A 463 -3.80 -16.10 -26.34
N LEU A 464 -3.56 -15.23 -27.32
CA LEU A 464 -4.43 -14.10 -27.64
C LEU A 464 -5.47 -14.55 -28.67
N TYR A 465 -6.70 -14.06 -28.50
CA TYR A 465 -7.83 -14.31 -29.40
C TYR A 465 -8.25 -13.00 -30.04
N SER A 466 -8.61 -13.04 -31.31
CA SER A 466 -9.01 -11.89 -32.14
C SER A 466 -10.50 -11.87 -32.39
#